data_AF-A0AAX1SWZ8-F1
#
_entry.id   AF-A0AAX1SWZ8-F1
#
_cell.length_a   1.000
_cell.length_b   1.000
_cell.length_c   1.000
_cell.angle_alpha   90.00
_cell.angle_beta   90.00
_cell.angle_gamma   90.00
#
_symmetry.space_group_name_H-M   'P 1'
#
loop_
_entity.id
_entity.type
_entity.pdbx_description
1 polymer ?
#
loop_
_entity_poly.entity_id
_entity_poly.type
_entity_poly.pdbx_seq_one_letter_code
_entity_poly.pdbx_strand_id
1 'polypeptide(L)'
;MITVNRGYMYNPDDNEVLITEIYYEAATDTKLGSKMNNLSYSAIPNEIKEKIEATASLSYAESIEMSQPLAVLYQNEINIYGKPEKLYFEYTNI
;
A
#
# COMPACT_ATOMS: atom_id res chain seq x y z
N MET A 1 -5.31 -16.16 -1.96
CA MET A 1 -5.24 -14.80 -2.55
C MET A 1 -4.98 -13.81 -1.43
N ILE A 2 -4.29 -12.71 -1.72
CA ILE A 2 -3.96 -11.67 -0.74
C ILE A 2 -4.78 -10.42 -1.05
N THR A 3 -5.32 -9.78 -0.04
CA THR A 3 -5.90 -8.43 -0.13
C THR A 3 -4.97 -7.46 0.56
N VAL A 4 -4.70 -6.32 -0.07
CA VAL A 4 -3.96 -5.21 0.54
C VAL A 4 -4.89 -4.06 0.85
N ASN A 5 -5.00 -3.72 2.13
CA ASN A 5 -5.66 -2.50 2.59
C ASN A 5 -4.60 -1.44 2.74
N ARG A 6 -4.70 -0.38 1.93
CA ARG A 6 -3.69 0.69 1.90
C ARG A 6 -4.30 2.05 2.16
N GLY A 7 -3.59 2.87 2.92
CA GLY A 7 -3.95 4.22 3.29
C GLY A 7 -2.80 5.20 3.02
N TYR A 8 -3.16 6.39 2.58
CA TYR A 8 -2.27 7.50 2.24
C TYR A 8 -2.72 8.73 3.02
N MET A 9 -1.79 9.42 3.63
CA MET A 9 -2.02 10.70 4.31
C MET A 9 -0.94 11.67 3.86
N TYR A 10 -1.32 12.66 3.05
CA TYR A 10 -0.41 13.66 2.53
C TYR A 10 -0.30 14.82 3.53
N ASN A 11 0.93 15.10 3.95
CA ASN A 11 1.29 16.31 4.69
C ASN A 11 1.88 17.35 3.72
N PRO A 12 1.14 18.42 3.37
CA PRO A 12 1.64 19.46 2.48
C PRO A 12 2.73 20.34 3.11
N ASP A 13 2.83 20.39 4.44
CA ASP A 13 3.88 21.17 5.12
C ASP A 13 5.27 20.55 4.92
N ASP A 14 5.33 19.21 4.92
CA ASP A 14 6.57 18.44 4.72
C ASP A 14 6.73 17.95 3.27
N ASN A 15 5.71 18.12 2.43
CA ASN A 15 5.61 17.57 1.07
C ASN A 15 5.84 16.04 1.03
N GLU A 16 5.27 15.34 2.01
CA GLU A 16 5.48 13.91 2.27
C GLU A 16 4.15 13.17 2.46
N VAL A 17 4.10 11.90 2.07
CA VAL A 17 2.93 11.03 2.21
C VAL A 17 3.27 9.87 3.11
N LEU A 18 2.57 9.78 4.24
CA LEU A 18 2.56 8.59 5.07
C LEU A 18 1.71 7.51 4.38
N ILE A 19 2.30 6.35 4.16
CA ILE A 19 1.69 5.21 3.49
C ILE A 19 1.64 4.06 4.48
N THR A 20 0.46 3.48 4.63
CA THR A 20 0.22 2.31 5.47
C THR A 20 -0.40 1.23 4.62
N GLU A 21 0.10 0.00 4.73
CA GLU A 21 -0.41 -1.16 4.02
C GLU A 21 -0.53 -2.33 4.99
N ILE A 22 -1.68 -2.99 4.98
CA ILE A 22 -1.93 -4.21 5.75
C ILE A 22 -2.38 -5.28 4.78
N TYR A 23 -1.74 -6.44 4.87
CA TYR A 23 -1.91 -7.55 3.96
C TYR A 23 -2.68 -8.64 4.67
N TYR A 24 -3.73 -9.15 4.02
CA TYR A 24 -4.64 -10.15 4.56
C TYR A 24 -4.76 -11.34 3.63
N GLU A 25 -4.95 -12.53 4.20
CA GLU A 25 -5.44 -13.68 3.44
C GLU A 25 -6.91 -13.44 3.08
N ALA A 26 -7.22 -13.33 1.79
CA ALA A 26 -8.54 -12.91 1.31
C ALA A 26 -9.69 -13.85 1.76
N ALA A 27 -9.40 -15.14 1.96
CA ALA A 27 -10.41 -16.13 2.32
C ALA A 27 -10.80 -16.10 3.81
N THR A 28 -9.88 -15.66 4.68
CA THR A 28 -10.01 -15.77 6.13
C THR A 28 -9.96 -14.42 6.83
N ASP A 29 -9.63 -13.35 6.11
CA ASP A 29 -9.31 -12.02 6.65
C ASP A 29 -8.19 -12.06 7.71
N THR A 30 -7.36 -13.09 7.67
CA THR A 30 -6.22 -13.23 8.58
C THR A 30 -5.12 -12.28 8.17
N LYS A 31 -4.68 -11.41 9.08
CA LYS A 31 -3.54 -10.53 8.85
C LYS A 31 -2.27 -11.34 8.60
N LEU A 32 -1.67 -11.15 7.44
CA LEU A 32 -0.41 -11.76 7.03
C LEU A 32 0.78 -10.86 7.38
N GLY A 33 0.63 -9.54 7.24
CA GLY A 33 1.71 -8.61 7.47
C GLY A 33 1.29 -7.16 7.31
N SER A 34 2.24 -6.25 7.50
CA SER A 34 2.02 -4.83 7.25
C SER A 34 3.32 -4.13 6.87
N LYS A 35 3.20 -3.06 6.12
CA LYS A 35 4.30 -2.17 5.77
C LYS A 35 3.87 -0.72 5.96
N MET A 36 4.77 0.08 6.47
CA MET A 36 4.59 1.52 6.58
C MET A 36 5.81 2.18 5.97
N ASN A 37 5.60 3.28 5.25
CA ASN A 37 6.67 4.10 4.74
C ASN A 37 6.24 5.55 4.69
N ASN A 38 7.22 6.45 4.59
CA ASN A 38 6.98 7.84 4.29
C ASN A 38 7.77 8.19 3.03
N LEU A 39 7.11 8.80 2.05
CA LEU A 39 7.71 9.12 0.75
C LEU A 39 7.41 10.56 0.38
N SER A 40 8.34 11.21 -0.31
CA SER A 40 8.07 12.51 -0.92
C SER A 40 6.84 12.43 -1.83
N TYR A 41 5.99 13.47 -1.80
CA TYR A 41 4.82 13.57 -2.66
C TYR A 41 5.17 13.40 -4.13
N SER A 42 6.36 13.84 -4.55
CA SER A 42 6.83 13.70 -5.94
C SER A 42 7.00 12.24 -6.37
N ALA A 43 7.30 11.33 -5.44
CA ALA A 43 7.46 9.90 -5.70
C ALA A 43 6.14 9.12 -5.78
N ILE A 44 5.01 9.76 -5.43
CA ILE A 44 3.70 9.12 -5.46
C ILE A 44 3.16 9.11 -6.90
N PRO A 45 2.62 7.99 -7.39
CA PRO A 45 1.97 7.93 -8.69
C PRO A 45 0.82 8.91 -8.85
N ASN A 46 0.60 9.41 -10.08
CA ASN A 46 -0.39 10.47 -10.33
C ASN A 46 -1.82 9.98 -10.02
N GLU A 47 -2.12 8.73 -10.34
CA GLU A 47 -3.38 8.06 -10.08
C GLU A 47 -3.73 8.03 -8.59
N ILE A 48 -2.72 7.99 -7.71
CA ILE A 48 -2.91 8.04 -6.25
C ILE A 48 -3.03 9.49 -5.78
N LYS A 49 -2.20 10.40 -6.34
CA LYS A 49 -2.26 11.84 -6.07
C LYS A 49 -3.65 12.40 -6.34
N GLU A 50 -4.24 12.09 -7.49
CA GLU A 50 -5.59 12.53 -7.86
C GLU A 50 -6.63 12.11 -6.83
N LYS A 51 -6.52 10.90 -6.27
CA LYS A 51 -7.45 10.41 -5.25
C LYS A 51 -7.24 11.05 -3.88
N ILE A 52 -5.99 11.35 -3.52
CA ILE A 52 -5.66 12.12 -2.31
C ILE A 52 -6.26 13.52 -2.41
N GLU A 53 -5.99 14.22 -3.51
CA GLU A 53 -6.40 15.60 -3.77
C GLU A 53 -7.92 15.75 -3.95
N ALA A 54 -8.62 14.68 -4.34
CA ALA A 54 -10.08 14.65 -4.39
C ALA A 54 -10.75 14.76 -3.00
N THR A 55 -9.99 14.65 -1.90
CA THR A 55 -10.49 14.71 -0.53
C THR A 55 -9.98 15.95 0.20
N ALA A 56 -10.87 16.63 0.95
CA ALA A 56 -10.47 17.79 1.75
C ALA A 56 -9.47 17.45 2.87
N SER A 57 -9.45 16.19 3.32
CA SER A 57 -8.51 15.67 4.33
C SER A 57 -7.14 15.30 3.77
N LEU A 58 -6.92 15.40 2.45
CA LEU A 58 -5.70 14.97 1.77
C LEU A 58 -5.30 13.55 2.17
N SER A 59 -6.30 12.67 2.32
CA SER A 59 -6.11 11.31 2.80
C SER A 59 -6.99 10.38 1.98
N TYR A 60 -6.44 9.25 1.56
CA TYR A 60 -7.11 8.28 0.72
C TYR A 60 -6.84 6.87 1.21
N ALA A 61 -7.85 5.99 1.18
CA ALA A 61 -7.68 4.59 1.51
C ALA A 61 -8.46 3.69 0.55
N GLU A 62 -7.91 2.50 0.29
CA GLU A 62 -8.55 1.50 -0.56
C GLU A 62 -8.14 0.08 -0.18
N SER A 63 -8.90 -0.88 -0.68
CA SER A 63 -8.65 -2.31 -0.56
C SER A 63 -8.53 -2.89 -1.97
N ILE A 64 -7.45 -3.61 -2.24
CA ILE A 64 -7.16 -4.21 -3.55
C ILE A 64 -6.93 -5.70 -3.39
N GLU A 65 -7.66 -6.50 -4.16
CA GLU A 65 -7.34 -7.91 -4.32
C GLU A 65 -6.12 -8.06 -5.24
N MET A 66 -5.08 -8.70 -4.73
CA MET A 66 -3.79 -8.82 -5.38
C MET A 66 -3.84 -9.88 -6.49
N SER A 67 -3.20 -9.61 -7.63
CA SER A 67 -3.04 -10.62 -8.68
C SER A 67 -2.25 -11.82 -8.18
N GLN A 68 -2.54 -13.02 -8.71
CA GLN A 68 -1.94 -14.27 -8.21
C GLN A 68 -0.39 -14.28 -8.24
N PRO A 69 0.29 -13.81 -9.30
CA PRO A 69 1.77 -13.78 -9.30
C PRO A 69 2.34 -12.89 -8.19
N LEU A 70 1.70 -11.74 -7.94
CA LEU A 70 2.16 -10.80 -6.93
C LEU A 70 1.85 -11.31 -5.51
N ALA A 71 0.69 -11.95 -5.32
CA ALA A 71 0.34 -12.58 -4.06
C ALA A 71 1.35 -13.66 -3.63
N VAL A 72 1.89 -14.44 -4.58
CA VAL A 72 2.94 -15.43 -4.30
C VAL A 72 4.25 -14.75 -3.85
N LEU A 73 4.66 -13.66 -4.51
CA LEU A 73 5.84 -12.89 -4.11
C LEU A 73 5.71 -12.37 -2.68
N TYR A 74 4.60 -11.68 -2.38
CA TYR A 74 4.32 -11.13 -1.06
C TYR A 74 4.25 -12.21 0.02
N GLN A 75 3.62 -13.35 -0.27
CA GLN A 75 3.58 -14.46 0.68
C GLN A 75 4.98 -14.98 1.01
N ASN A 76 5.85 -15.10 0.00
CA ASN A 76 7.23 -15.53 0.20
C ASN A 76 8.03 -14.53 1.04
N GLU A 77 7.94 -13.24 0.73
CA GLU A 77 8.60 -12.18 1.53
C GLU A 77 8.12 -12.17 2.97
N ILE A 78 6.81 -12.25 3.20
CA ILE A 78 6.23 -12.30 4.54
C ILE A 78 6.71 -13.54 5.30
N ASN A 79 6.77 -14.70 4.65
CA ASN A 79 7.23 -15.95 5.27
C ASN A 79 8.73 -15.91 5.62
N ILE A 80 9.56 -15.27 4.79
CA ILE A 80 11.02 -15.23 4.98
C ILE A 80 11.42 -14.09 5.93
N TYR A 81 10.82 -12.91 5.77
CA TYR A 81 11.23 -11.67 6.44
C TYR A 81 10.26 -11.18 7.51
N GLY A 82 9.08 -11.79 7.64
CA GLY A 82 8.02 -11.35 8.55
C GLY A 82 7.27 -10.09 8.08
N LYS A 83 7.63 -9.52 6.93
CA LYS A 83 7.01 -8.33 6.33
C LYS A 83 7.33 -8.25 4.84
N PRO A 84 6.56 -7.47 4.07
CA PRO A 84 6.90 -7.20 2.67
C PRO A 84 8.12 -6.30 2.50
N GLU A 85 8.87 -6.55 1.43
CA GLU A 85 10.07 -5.80 1.07
C GLU A 85 9.72 -4.42 0.51
N LYS A 86 8.67 -4.32 -0.32
CA LYS A 86 8.19 -3.07 -0.93
C LYS A 86 6.70 -2.82 -0.70
N LEU A 87 6.28 -1.57 -0.89
CA LEU A 87 4.87 -1.18 -0.94
C LEU A 87 4.21 -1.72 -2.20
N TYR A 88 2.89 -1.86 -2.18
CA TYR A 88 2.14 -2.48 -3.27
C TYR A 88 2.38 -1.80 -4.62
N PHE A 89 2.31 -0.47 -4.66
CA PHE A 89 2.46 0.28 -5.90
C PHE A 89 3.88 0.20 -6.49
N GLU A 90 4.89 -0.07 -5.67
CA GLU A 90 6.29 -0.20 -6.12
C GLU A 90 6.52 -1.48 -6.95
N TYR A 91 5.60 -2.45 -6.90
CA TYR A 91 5.63 -3.64 -7.75
C TYR A 91 4.66 -3.56 -8.94
N THR A 92 3.63 -2.73 -8.88
CA THR A 92 2.59 -2.69 -9.93
C THR A 92 2.84 -1.67 -11.03
N ASN A 93 3.90 -0.83 -10.92
CA ASN A 93 4.20 0.26 -11.86
C ASN A 93 2.97 1.13 -12.17
N ILE A 94 2.10 1.29 -11.17
CA ILE A 94 0.96 2.20 -11.23
C ILE A 94 1.40 3.61 -10.90
#